data_AF-A0A5R1YWX8-F1
#
_entry.id   AF-A0A5R1YWX8-F1
#
_cell.length_a   1.000
_cell.length_b   1.000
_cell.length_c   1.000
_cell.angle_alpha   90.00
_cell.angle_beta   90.00
_cell.angle_gamma   90.00
#
_symmetry.space_group_name_H-M   'P 1'
#
loop_
_entity.id
_entity.type
_entity.pdbx_description
1 polymer ?
#
loop_
_entity_poly.entity_id
_entity_poly.type
_entity_poly.pdbx_seq_one_letter_code
_entity_poly.pdbx_strand_id
1 'polypeptide(L)' 'FVGDTLSVLLQVGAFNLRGQRIFRMAPIHHHYELKGWPEPRVIVRFWIISLMLVLIGLATLKVR' A
#
# COMPACT_ATOMS: atom_id res chain seq x y z
N PHE A 1 1.45 4.78 4.06
CA PHE A 1 1.16 6.14 3.55
C PHE A 1 1.26 6.26 2.03
N VAL A 2 2.43 6.43 1.40
CA VAL A 2 2.49 6.65 -0.08
C VAL A 2 1.80 5.52 -0.86
N GLY A 3 2.06 4.26 -0.48
CA GLY A 3 1.36 3.11 -1.07
C GLY A 3 -0.16 3.11 -0.85
N ASP A 4 -0.64 3.52 0.33
CA ASP A 4 -2.08 3.65 0.60
C ASP A 4 -2.71 4.74 -0.29
N THR A 5 -2.08 5.92 -0.37
CA THR A 5 -2.57 7.02 -1.21
C THR A 5 -2.60 6.65 -2.68
N LEU A 6 -1.54 6.00 -3.18
CA LEU A 6 -1.49 5.49 -4.56
C LEU A 6 -2.60 4.46 -4.81
N SER A 7 -2.89 3.59 -3.84
CA SER A 7 -3.97 2.62 -3.97
C SER A 7 -5.34 3.28 -4.09
N VAL A 8 -5.59 4.37 -3.34
CA VAL A 8 -6.83 5.16 -3.44
C VAL A 8 -6.90 5.87 -4.79
N LEU A 9 -5.81 6.51 -5.22
CA LEU A 9 -5.76 7.20 -6.51
C LEU A 9 -6.03 6.25 -7.68
N LEU A 10 -5.37 5.09 -7.70
CA LEU A 10 -5.57 4.08 -8.74
C LEU A 10 -6.99 3.48 -8.68
N GLN A 11 -7.54 3.25 -7.49
CA GLN A 11 -8.90 2.74 -7.33
C GLN A 11 -9.93 3.73 -7.89
N VAL A 12 -9.83 5.01 -7.50
CA VAL A 12 -10.73 6.07 -7.96
C VAL A 12 -10.55 6.31 -9.46
N GLY A 13 -9.31 6.36 -9.94
CA GLY A 13 -9.01 6.51 -11.37
C GLY A 13 -9.59 5.37 -12.22
N ALA A 14 -9.43 4.11 -11.77
CA ALA A 14 -10.01 2.96 -12.46
C ALA A 14 -11.54 2.98 -12.48
N PHE A 15 -12.16 3.38 -11.37
CA PHE A 15 -13.62 3.47 -11.28
C PHE A 15 -14.17 4.59 -12.16
N ASN A 16 -13.51 5.74 -12.22
CA ASN A 16 -13.92 6.86 -13.09
C ASN A 16 -13.72 6.55 -14.58
N LEU A 17 -12.65 5.85 -14.96
CA LEU A 17 -12.33 5.58 -16.36
C LEU A 17 -13.05 4.34 -16.93
N ARG A 18 -13.24 3.30 -16.11
CA ARG A 18 -13.72 1.99 -16.56
C ARG A 18 -14.96 1.50 -15.80
N GLY A 19 -15.37 2.18 -14.73
CA GLY A 19 -16.45 1.72 -13.84
C GLY A 19 -16.08 0.48 -13.02
N GLN A 20 -14.81 0.07 -13.02
CA GLN A 20 -14.36 -1.19 -12.42
C GLN A 20 -13.40 -0.95 -11.25
N ARG A 21 -13.50 -1.81 -10.24
CA ARG A 21 -12.62 -1.82 -9.07
C ARG A 21 -11.40 -2.69 -9.35
N ILE A 22 -10.20 -2.18 -9.08
CA ILE A 22 -8.94 -2.95 -9.20
C ILE A 22 -8.53 -3.62 -7.87
N PHE A 23 -8.91 -3.02 -6.75
CA PHE A 23 -8.79 -3.58 -5.41
C PHE A 23 -10.18 -3.88 -4.85
N ARG A 24 -10.29 -4.92 -4.01
CA ARG A 24 -11.51 -5.22 -3.23
C ARG A 24 -11.99 -4.00 -2.43
N MET A 25 -11.05 -3.29 -1.81
CA MET A 25 -11.25 -2.00 -1.14
C MET A 25 -9.94 -1.21 -1.20
N ALA A 26 -10.06 0.10 -1.25
CA ALA A 26 -8.94 1.01 -1.01
C ALA A 26 -9.25 1.80 0.28
N PRO A 27 -8.26 2.07 1.14
CA PRO A 27 -6.82 1.85 0.93
C PRO A 27 -6.38 0.38 0.96
N ILE A 28 -5.16 0.11 0.51
CA ILE A 28 -4.67 -1.25 0.21
C ILE A 28 -4.59 -2.19 1.43
N HIS A 29 -4.49 -1.70 2.66
CA HIS A 29 -4.51 -2.60 3.83
C HIS A 29 -5.87 -3.30 3.99
N HIS A 30 -6.99 -2.60 3.77
CA HIS A 30 -8.32 -3.20 3.78
C HIS A 30 -8.52 -4.22 2.65
N HIS A 31 -7.81 -4.08 1.52
CA HIS A 31 -7.81 -5.12 0.49
C HIS A 31 -7.36 -6.48 1.05
N TYR A 32 -6.34 -6.47 1.92
CA TYR A 32 -5.80 -7.69 2.52
C TYR A 32 -6.68 -8.22 3.65
N GLU A 33 -7.30 -7.35 4.45
CA GLU A 33 -8.30 -7.73 5.45
C GLU A 33 -9.49 -8.44 4.80
N LEU A 34 -10.03 -7.88 3.71
CA LEU A 34 -11.09 -8.53 2.91
C LEU A 34 -10.65 -9.81 2.21
N LYS A 35 -9.34 -10.05 2.09
CA LYS A 35 -8.77 -11.33 1.63
C LYS A 35 -8.66 -12.34 2.77
N GLY A 36 -9.11 -12.00 3.98
CA GLY A 36 -9.12 -12.84 5.17
C GLY A 36 -7.84 -12.75 6.00
N TRP A 37 -7.00 -11.72 5.82
CA TRP A 37 -5.83 -11.55 6.68
C TRP A 37 -6.24 -10.89 8.00
N PRO A 38 -5.82 -11.44 9.15
CA PRO A 38 -5.99 -10.76 10.42
C PRO A 38 -5.29 -9.41 10.40
N GLU A 39 -5.92 -8.37 10.95
CA GLU A 39 -5.38 -7.01 11.00
C GLU A 39 -3.94 -6.95 11.55
N PRO A 40 -3.57 -7.64 12.66
CA PRO A 40 -2.18 -7.63 13.14
C PRO A 40 -1.18 -8.18 12.13
N ARG A 41 -1.58 -9.16 11.32
CA ARG A 41 -0.74 -9.73 10.26
C ARG A 41 -0.49 -8.72 9.14
N VAL A 42 -1.50 -7.94 8.77
CA VAL A 42 -1.38 -6.88 7.75
C VAL A 42 -0.42 -5.80 8.25
N ILE A 43 -0.65 -5.31 9.47
CA ILE A 43 0.18 -4.26 10.10
C ILE A 43 1.65 -4.67 10.13
N VAL A 44 1.98 -5.85 10.67
CA VAL A 44 3.37 -6.31 10.81
C VAL A 44 4.05 -6.44 9.44
N ARG A 45 3.36 -6.95 8.42
CA ARG A 45 3.92 -7.06 7.06
C ARG A 45 4.20 -5.69 6.43
N PHE A 46 3.32 -4.72 6.65
CA PHE A 46 3.51 -3.35 6.17
C PHE A 46 4.66 -2.64 6.89
N TRP A 47 4.87 -2.93 8.18
CA TRP A 47 6.04 -2.45 8.91
C TRP A 47 7.35 -3.01 8.36
N ILE A 48 7.39 -4.31 8.04
CA ILE A 48 8.57 -4.93 7.42
C ILE A 48 8.89 -4.25 6.09
N ILE A 49 7.89 -4.04 5.22
CA ILE A 49 8.09 -3.35 3.94
C ILE A 49 8.57 -1.91 4.18
N SER A 50 7.99 -1.21 5.15
CA SER A 50 8.36 0.17 5.48
C SER A 50 9.81 0.26 5.98
N LEU A 51 10.23 -0.67 6.83
CA LEU A 51 11.61 -0.76 7.30
C LEU A 51 12.58 -1.00 6.13
N MET A 52 12.25 -1.92 5.22
CA MET A 52 13.08 -2.19 4.03
C MET A 52 13.22 -0.94 3.15
N LEU A 53 12.13 -0.19 2.93
CA LEU A 53 12.17 1.05 2.16
C LEU A 53 12.98 2.14 2.85
N VAL A 54 12.92 2.23 4.18
CA VAL A 54 13.78 3.15 4.95
C VAL A 54 15.25 2.80 4.76
N LEU A 55 15.63 1.53 4.87
CA LEU A 55 17.02 1.09 4.66
C LEU A 55 17.50 1.39 3.24
N ILE A 56 16.66 1.17 2.23
CA ILE A 56 16.97 1.53 0.84
C ILE A 56 17.14 3.05 0.72
N GLY A 57 16.24 3.85 1.29
CA GLY A 57 16.34 5.30 1.29
C GLY A 57 17.65 5.80 1.90
N LEU A 58 18.05 5.24 3.04
CA LEU A 58 19.33 5.53 3.68
C LEU A 58 20.53 5.10 2.80
N ALA A 59 20.47 3.93 2.16
CA ALA A 59 21.53 3.47 1.27
C ALA A 59 21.70 4.37 0.03
N THR A 60 20.61 4.99 -0.45
CA THR A 60 20.64 5.94 -1.57
C THR A 60 21.02 7.35 -1.17
N LEU A 61 21.03 7.66 0.13
CA LEU A 61 21.36 8.99 0.64
C LEU A 61 22.86 9.25 0.45
N LYS A 62 23.22 9.97 -0.62
CA LYS A 62 24.58 10.49 -0.77
C LYS A 62 24.78 11.65 0.19
N VAL A 63 25.42 11.37 1.33
CA VAL A 63 25.95 12.38 2.23
C VAL A 63 27.36 12.73 1.74
N ARG A 64 27.46 13.66 0.80
CA ARG A 64 28.70 14.30 0.38
C ARG A 64 28.42 15.74 -0.03
#